data_AF-A0A8S3F2Q3-F1
#
_entry.id   AF-A0A8S3F2Q3-F1
#
_cell.length_a   1.000
_cell.length_b   1.000
_cell.length_c   1.000
_cell.angle_alpha   90.00
_cell.angle_beta   90.00
_cell.angle_gamma   90.00
#
_symmetry.space_group_name_H-M   'P 1'
#
loop_
_entity.id
_entity.type
_entity.pdbx_description
1 polymer ?
#
loop_
_entity_poly.entity_id
_entity_poly.type
_entity_poly.pdbx_seq_one_letter_code
_entity_poly.pdbx_strand_id
1 'polypeptide(L)'
;HKRGIVPSQEDPKFRSFFNTVATLMTQCLQDITLYTIDDYTNLLITPPESIRNYEHSGFIMNMFLSDDEIKFEPSFTDFETVFLSMYDLVIAKCSNLPRIEAKLFSDRSTSHGDSQYLIPVVLPSILESHKARSREMLHGEFEGPREHASTFDQYSVLITKQADADVEQFLNQEHSFNDYVQEVRKYKGKIEEITYNLEKVVRRGMFEIHCNDLIRSLAKRAEACMNRLLERMVKDHRESGEE
;
A
#
# COMPACT_ATOMS: atom_id res chain seq x y z
N HIS A 1 -47.16 -17.55 -15.63
CA HIS A 1 -47.01 -16.97 -16.99
C HIS A 1 -47.93 -15.75 -17.14
N LYS A 2 -47.47 -14.52 -16.88
CA LYS A 2 -48.20 -13.31 -17.30
C LYS A 2 -47.92 -13.06 -18.78
N ARG A 3 -48.66 -13.76 -19.65
CA ARG A 3 -48.68 -13.52 -21.10
C ARG A 3 -49.37 -12.18 -21.34
N GLY A 4 -48.65 -11.19 -21.87
CA GLY A 4 -49.24 -9.92 -22.32
C GLY A 4 -48.40 -8.65 -22.17
N ILE A 5 -47.26 -8.67 -21.46
CA ILE A 5 -46.46 -7.45 -21.20
C ILE A 5 -45.28 -7.30 -22.18
N VAL A 6 -44.75 -8.41 -22.70
CA VAL A 6 -43.63 -8.39 -23.65
C VAL A 6 -44.19 -8.59 -25.06
N PRO A 7 -43.92 -7.68 -26.01
CA PRO A 7 -44.31 -7.84 -27.41
C PRO A 7 -43.78 -9.16 -27.99
N SER A 8 -44.48 -9.72 -28.98
CA SER A 8 -43.98 -10.90 -29.70
C SER A 8 -42.73 -10.54 -30.52
N GLN A 9 -41.81 -11.48 -30.73
CA GLN A 9 -40.56 -11.26 -31.46
C GLN A 9 -40.75 -10.77 -32.91
N GLU A 10 -41.91 -11.04 -33.50
CA GLU A 10 -42.28 -10.65 -34.86
C GLU A 10 -42.86 -9.22 -34.93
N ASP A 11 -43.18 -8.61 -33.78
CA ASP A 11 -43.75 -7.27 -33.69
C ASP A 11 -42.64 -6.21 -33.84
N PRO A 12 -42.78 -5.20 -34.72
CA PRO A 12 -41.85 -4.05 -34.75
C PRO A 12 -41.71 -3.35 -33.39
N LYS A 13 -42.71 -3.43 -32.50
CA LYS A 13 -42.68 -2.89 -31.13
C LYS A 13 -41.73 -3.64 -30.19
N PHE A 14 -41.35 -4.87 -30.52
CA PHE A 14 -40.38 -5.64 -29.76
C PHE A 14 -39.05 -4.89 -29.61
N ARG A 15 -38.53 -4.34 -30.72
CA ARG A 15 -37.28 -3.57 -30.71
C ARG A 15 -37.41 -2.30 -29.88
N SER A 16 -38.51 -1.56 -30.05
CA SER A 16 -38.75 -0.35 -29.27
C SER A 16 -38.84 -0.63 -27.77
N PHE A 17 -39.47 -1.75 -27.37
CA PHE A 17 -39.56 -2.15 -25.97
C PHE A 17 -38.18 -2.43 -25.37
N PHE A 18 -37.37 -3.28 -26.03
CA PHE A 18 -36.02 -3.60 -25.54
C PHE A 18 -35.06 -2.41 -25.59
N ASN A 19 -35.22 -1.49 -26.56
CA ASN A 19 -34.48 -0.24 -26.57
C ASN A 19 -34.85 0.65 -25.37
N THR A 20 -36.14 0.79 -25.05
CA THR A 20 -36.57 1.54 -23.85
C THR A 20 -36.02 0.90 -22.57
N VAL A 21 -36.07 -0.43 -22.46
CA VAL A 21 -35.52 -1.16 -21.32
C VAL A 21 -34.00 -0.95 -21.23
N ALA A 22 -33.28 -1.05 -22.35
CA ALA A 22 -31.85 -0.81 -22.40
C ALA A 22 -31.49 0.63 -22.00
N THR A 23 -32.24 1.64 -22.45
CA THR A 23 -32.05 3.03 -22.03
C THR A 23 -32.24 3.19 -20.52
N LEU A 24 -33.31 2.63 -19.96
CA LEU A 24 -33.56 2.70 -18.52
C LEU A 24 -32.45 2.00 -17.72
N MET A 25 -32.04 0.80 -18.14
CA MET A 25 -30.97 0.06 -17.47
C MET A 25 -29.62 0.76 -17.57
N THR A 26 -29.30 1.35 -18.72
CA THR A 26 -28.09 2.17 -18.89
C THR A 26 -28.11 3.35 -17.94
N GLN A 27 -29.25 4.02 -17.75
CA GLN A 27 -29.37 5.12 -16.78
C GLN A 27 -29.14 4.62 -15.34
N CYS A 28 -29.81 3.54 -14.92
CA CYS A 28 -29.61 2.98 -13.59
C CYS A 28 -28.15 2.56 -13.36
N LEU A 29 -27.51 2.00 -14.38
CA LEU A 29 -26.11 1.58 -14.34
C LEU A 29 -25.17 2.78 -14.24
N GLN A 30 -25.48 3.87 -14.95
CA GLN A 30 -24.74 5.13 -14.83
C GLN A 30 -24.85 5.69 -13.41
N ASP A 31 -26.06 5.73 -12.83
CA ASP A 31 -26.26 6.22 -11.47
C ASP A 31 -25.50 5.36 -10.45
N ILE A 32 -25.60 4.02 -10.55
CA ILE A 32 -24.85 3.09 -9.69
C ILE A 32 -23.33 3.33 -9.83
N THR A 33 -22.84 3.56 -11.05
CA THR A 33 -21.41 3.82 -11.30
C THR A 33 -20.97 5.10 -10.60
N LEU A 34 -21.75 6.18 -10.72
CA LEU A 34 -21.46 7.47 -10.09
C LEU A 34 -21.50 7.36 -8.56
N TYR A 35 -22.53 6.73 -7.99
CA TYR A 35 -22.60 6.51 -6.55
C TYR A 35 -21.44 5.66 -6.03
N THR A 36 -21.06 4.61 -6.75
CA THR A 36 -19.92 3.76 -6.36
C THR A 36 -18.60 4.54 -6.36
N ILE A 37 -18.39 5.42 -7.36
CA ILE A 37 -17.20 6.28 -7.43
C ILE A 37 -17.16 7.28 -6.26
N ASP A 38 -18.31 7.87 -5.93
CA ASP A 38 -18.42 8.80 -4.81
C ASP A 38 -18.20 8.09 -3.47
N ASP A 39 -18.91 6.98 -3.23
CA ASP A 39 -18.76 6.15 -2.02
C ASP A 39 -17.32 5.68 -1.84
N TYR A 40 -16.66 5.24 -2.91
CA TYR A 40 -15.25 4.86 -2.84
C TYR A 40 -14.34 6.05 -2.48
N THR A 41 -14.67 7.24 -2.97
CA THR A 41 -13.92 8.44 -2.60
C THR A 41 -14.18 8.82 -1.14
N ASN A 42 -15.41 8.67 -0.66
CA ASN A 42 -15.79 8.92 0.73
C ASN A 42 -15.17 7.90 1.70
N LEU A 43 -14.83 6.69 1.23
CA LEU A 43 -14.07 5.71 2.00
C LEU A 43 -12.63 6.20 2.28
N LEU A 44 -12.03 6.91 1.32
CA LEU A 44 -10.67 7.45 1.41
C LEU A 44 -10.66 8.82 2.09
N ILE A 45 -11.58 9.69 1.70
CA ILE A 45 -11.76 11.05 2.19
C ILE A 45 -12.97 11.04 3.10
N THR A 46 -12.72 10.94 4.40
CA THR A 46 -13.80 10.83 5.38
C THR A 46 -14.71 12.07 5.31
N PRO A 47 -16.04 11.91 5.12
CA PRO A 47 -16.96 13.03 5.07
C PRO A 47 -16.97 13.78 6.41
N PRO A 48 -17.19 15.11 6.41
CA PRO A 48 -17.23 15.91 7.64
C PRO A 48 -18.34 15.50 8.61
N GLU A 49 -19.35 14.76 8.11
CA GLU A 49 -20.48 14.26 8.89
C GLU A 49 -20.18 12.90 9.56
N SER A 50 -19.07 12.24 9.22
CA SER A 50 -18.71 10.95 9.82
C SER A 50 -18.26 11.12 11.27
N ILE A 51 -18.71 10.21 12.13
CA ILE A 51 -18.30 10.11 13.53
C ILE A 51 -16.96 9.35 13.64
N ARG A 52 -16.56 8.64 12.59
CA ARG A 52 -15.33 7.84 12.56
C ARG A 52 -14.17 8.71 12.11
N ASN A 53 -13.01 8.52 12.71
CA ASN A 53 -11.77 9.15 12.25
C ASN A 53 -11.35 8.60 10.86
N TYR A 54 -11.71 7.35 10.55
CA TYR A 54 -11.48 6.70 9.26
C TYR A 54 -12.62 5.73 8.96
N GLU A 55 -13.05 5.65 7.70
CA GLU A 55 -14.05 4.67 7.24
C GLU A 55 -13.46 3.29 6.90
N HIS A 56 -12.14 3.16 6.99
CA HIS A 56 -11.40 1.93 6.72
C HIS A 56 -10.60 1.47 7.95
N SER A 57 -10.34 0.16 8.03
CA SER A 57 -9.61 -0.44 9.16
C SER A 57 -8.15 0.02 9.28
N GLY A 58 -7.59 0.56 8.20
CA GLY A 58 -6.19 0.96 8.07
C GLY A 58 -5.47 0.09 7.04
N PHE A 59 -4.39 0.62 6.46
CA PHE A 59 -3.58 -0.09 5.47
C PHE A 59 -2.23 -0.46 6.08
N ILE A 60 -1.87 -1.73 5.99
CA ILE A 60 -0.62 -2.23 6.55
C ILE A 60 0.53 -1.89 5.60
N MET A 61 1.61 -1.34 6.14
CA MET A 61 2.83 -1.01 5.42
C MET A 61 4.03 -1.50 6.23
N ASN A 62 4.87 -2.32 5.62
CA ASN A 62 6.08 -2.81 6.25
C ASN A 62 7.23 -1.84 5.99
N MET A 63 7.96 -1.51 7.05
CA MET A 63 9.18 -0.72 6.98
C MET A 63 10.37 -1.65 7.16
N PHE A 64 11.29 -1.62 6.21
CA PHE A 64 12.45 -2.50 6.17
C PHE A 64 13.69 -1.77 5.69
N LEU A 65 14.84 -2.37 5.94
CA LEU A 65 16.14 -1.84 5.54
C LEU A 65 16.57 -2.49 4.23
N SER A 66 16.73 -1.71 3.17
CA SER A 66 17.25 -2.15 1.87
C SER A 66 18.59 -1.48 1.64
N ASP A 67 19.66 -2.28 1.64
CA ASP A 67 21.04 -1.79 1.56
C ASP A 67 21.29 -0.72 2.62
N ASP A 68 21.32 0.56 2.28
CA ASP A 68 21.66 1.64 3.21
C ASP A 68 20.50 2.63 3.43
N GLU A 69 19.29 2.27 3.00
CA GLU A 69 18.11 3.12 3.08
C GLU A 69 16.89 2.39 3.65
N ILE A 70 16.06 3.13 4.38
CA ILE A 70 14.76 2.66 4.85
C ILE A 70 13.77 2.71 3.70
N LYS A 71 13.11 1.59 3.41
CA LYS A 71 12.08 1.48 2.38
C LYS A 71 10.78 0.95 2.95
N PHE A 72 9.72 1.14 2.18
CA PHE A 72 8.36 0.73 2.52
C PHE A 72 7.84 -0.30 1.51
N GLU A 73 7.12 -1.30 2.02
CA GLU A 73 6.40 -2.30 1.22
C GLU A 73 4.97 -2.46 1.74
N PRO A 74 3.93 -2.18 0.93
CA PRO A 74 3.99 -1.62 -0.43
C PRO A 74 4.60 -0.20 -0.46
N SER A 75 5.15 0.21 -1.61
CA SER A 75 5.66 1.57 -1.78
C SER A 75 4.53 2.59 -1.90
N PHE A 76 4.83 3.88 -1.68
CA PHE A 76 3.83 4.95 -1.85
C PHE A 76 3.24 4.97 -3.27
N THR A 77 4.07 4.71 -4.29
CA THR A 77 3.64 4.61 -5.69
C THR A 77 2.73 3.42 -5.92
N ASP A 78 2.98 2.29 -5.25
CA ASP A 78 2.11 1.11 -5.35
C ASP A 78 0.74 1.41 -4.77
N PHE A 79 0.69 2.06 -3.59
CA PHE A 79 -0.57 2.51 -3.01
C PHE A 79 -1.31 3.46 -3.96
N GLU A 80 -0.65 4.51 -4.44
CA GLU A 80 -1.28 5.46 -5.38
C GLU A 80 -1.85 4.74 -6.61
N THR A 81 -1.08 3.82 -7.20
CA THR A 81 -1.50 3.05 -8.37
C THR A 81 -2.73 2.19 -8.06
N VAL A 82 -2.73 1.47 -6.93
CA VAL A 82 -3.84 0.60 -6.54
C VAL A 82 -5.09 1.41 -6.24
N PHE A 83 -4.99 2.48 -5.44
CA PHE A 83 -6.15 3.33 -5.13
C PHE A 83 -6.73 4.01 -6.37
N LEU A 84 -5.88 4.54 -7.26
CA LEU A 84 -6.37 5.23 -8.46
C LEU A 84 -6.93 4.26 -9.51
N SER A 85 -6.34 3.07 -9.65
CA SER A 85 -6.82 2.05 -10.60
C SER A 85 -8.19 1.47 -10.22
N MET A 86 -8.60 1.58 -8.96
CA MET A 86 -9.91 1.12 -8.50
C MET A 86 -11.05 1.90 -9.18
N TYR A 87 -10.86 3.19 -9.47
CA TYR A 87 -11.85 3.97 -10.21
C TYR A 87 -12.03 3.47 -11.65
N ASP A 88 -10.93 3.15 -12.33
CA ASP A 88 -10.96 2.61 -13.70
C ASP A 88 -11.59 1.22 -13.71
N LEU A 89 -11.33 0.42 -12.68
CA LEU A 89 -11.94 -0.89 -12.51
C LEU A 89 -13.46 -0.81 -12.39
N VAL A 90 -14.00 0.14 -11.62
CA VAL A 90 -15.45 0.34 -11.48
C VAL A 90 -16.08 0.63 -12.85
N ILE A 91 -15.52 1.55 -13.63
CA ILE A 91 -16.03 1.90 -14.96
C ILE A 91 -15.95 0.69 -15.92
N ALA A 92 -14.81 0.00 -15.92
CA ALA A 92 -14.60 -1.17 -16.76
C ALA A 92 -15.59 -2.30 -16.44
N LYS A 93 -15.94 -2.50 -15.16
CA LYS A 93 -16.93 -3.51 -14.77
C LYS A 93 -18.36 -3.10 -15.10
N CYS A 94 -18.71 -1.83 -14.91
CA CYS A 94 -20.04 -1.35 -15.28
C CYS A 94 -20.26 -1.38 -16.80
N SER A 95 -19.25 -1.08 -17.63
CA SER A 95 -19.39 -1.04 -19.09
C SER A 95 -19.47 -2.41 -19.78
N ASN A 96 -19.31 -3.51 -19.03
CA ASN A 96 -19.31 -4.88 -19.55
C ASN A 96 -20.63 -5.64 -19.32
N LEU A 97 -21.71 -4.94 -18.94
CA LEU A 97 -23.00 -5.58 -18.72
C LEU A 97 -23.76 -5.78 -20.03
N PRO A 98 -24.08 -7.03 -20.42
CA PRO A 98 -24.82 -7.28 -21.64
C PRO A 98 -26.28 -6.84 -21.48
N ARG A 99 -26.89 -6.42 -22.60
CA ARG A 99 -28.32 -6.11 -22.66
C ARG A 99 -29.17 -7.36 -22.37
N ILE A 100 -30.39 -7.18 -21.89
CA ILE A 100 -31.28 -8.29 -21.49
C ILE A 100 -31.57 -9.22 -22.66
N GLU A 101 -31.86 -8.65 -23.83
CA GLU A 101 -32.13 -9.39 -25.06
C GLU A 101 -30.93 -10.25 -25.49
N ALA A 102 -29.70 -9.82 -25.23
CA ALA A 102 -28.49 -10.59 -25.54
C ALA A 102 -28.35 -11.83 -24.64
N LYS A 103 -28.94 -11.81 -23.43
CA LYS A 103 -29.02 -12.98 -22.53
C LYS A 103 -30.24 -13.85 -22.80
N LEU A 104 -31.35 -13.26 -23.21
CA LEU A 104 -32.61 -13.99 -23.45
C LEU A 104 -32.66 -14.68 -24.83
N PHE A 105 -31.98 -14.11 -25.82
CA PHE A 105 -32.07 -14.54 -27.22
C PHE A 105 -30.69 -14.88 -27.81
N SER A 106 -29.89 -15.62 -27.04
CA SER A 106 -28.49 -15.99 -27.35
C SER A 106 -28.27 -16.71 -28.68
N ASP A 107 -29.34 -17.23 -29.31
CA ASP A 107 -29.29 -18.08 -30.51
C ASP A 107 -29.46 -17.30 -31.83
N ARG A 108 -29.81 -16.01 -31.77
CA ARG A 108 -29.85 -15.15 -32.97
C ARG A 108 -28.93 -13.97 -32.74
N SER A 109 -27.79 -14.00 -33.42
CA SER A 109 -26.91 -12.84 -33.59
C SER A 109 -27.78 -11.60 -33.82
N THR A 110 -27.58 -10.60 -32.97
CA THR A 110 -28.15 -9.26 -33.11
C THR A 110 -27.75 -8.73 -34.49
N SER A 111 -28.57 -9.05 -35.49
CA SER A 111 -28.20 -8.95 -36.91
C SER A 111 -28.21 -7.50 -37.43
N HIS A 112 -28.24 -6.51 -36.53
CA HIS A 112 -28.44 -5.11 -36.88
C HIS A 112 -27.78 -4.20 -35.85
N GLY A 113 -26.45 -3.97 -35.96
CA GLY A 113 -25.73 -2.77 -35.52
C GLY A 113 -25.81 -2.27 -34.07
N ASP A 114 -26.67 -2.82 -33.22
CA ASP A 114 -26.90 -2.35 -31.86
C ASP A 114 -25.84 -2.92 -30.91
N SER A 115 -25.29 -2.06 -30.05
CA SER A 115 -24.35 -2.47 -29.00
C SER A 115 -24.93 -3.61 -28.17
N GLN A 116 -24.19 -4.72 -28.05
CA GLN A 116 -24.57 -5.88 -27.25
C GLN A 116 -24.51 -5.61 -25.74
N TYR A 117 -23.79 -4.55 -25.35
CA TYR A 117 -23.54 -4.15 -23.97
C TYR A 117 -24.19 -2.80 -23.67
N LEU A 118 -24.59 -2.63 -22.41
CA LEU A 118 -24.98 -1.37 -21.82
C LEU A 118 -23.73 -0.53 -21.60
N ILE A 119 -23.72 0.69 -22.13
CA ILE A 119 -22.58 1.61 -22.05
C ILE A 119 -23.02 2.80 -21.21
N PRO A 120 -22.71 2.84 -19.90
CA PRO A 120 -22.99 4.00 -19.07
C PRO A 120 -22.08 5.17 -19.50
N VAL A 121 -22.62 6.39 -19.50
CA VAL A 121 -21.85 7.59 -19.86
C VAL A 121 -21.35 8.26 -18.58
N VAL A 122 -20.08 8.04 -18.26
CA VAL A 122 -19.38 8.78 -17.20
C VAL A 122 -18.40 9.73 -17.85
N LEU A 123 -18.53 11.03 -17.57
CA LEU A 123 -17.63 12.03 -18.13
C LEU A 123 -16.21 11.84 -17.57
N PRO A 124 -15.16 11.87 -18.42
CA PRO A 124 -13.78 11.76 -17.95
C PRO A 124 -13.42 12.81 -16.91
N SER A 125 -13.99 14.02 -16.99
CA SER A 125 -13.77 15.10 -16.01
C SER A 125 -14.23 14.74 -14.60
N ILE A 126 -15.30 13.95 -14.45
CA ILE A 126 -15.77 13.48 -13.15
C ILE A 126 -14.69 12.56 -12.56
N LEU A 127 -14.28 11.56 -13.34
CA LEU A 127 -13.26 10.59 -12.93
C LEU A 127 -11.96 11.26 -12.51
N GLU A 128 -11.44 12.17 -13.34
CA GLU A 128 -10.20 12.89 -13.06
C GLU A 128 -10.33 13.78 -11.81
N SER A 129 -11.50 14.37 -11.57
CA SER A 129 -11.76 15.12 -10.33
C SER A 129 -11.68 14.21 -9.10
N HIS A 130 -12.28 13.01 -9.13
CA HIS A 130 -12.20 12.07 -8.01
C HIS A 130 -10.76 11.56 -7.80
N LYS A 131 -10.06 11.19 -8.87
CA LYS A 131 -8.65 10.77 -8.82
C LYS A 131 -7.74 11.87 -8.28
N ALA A 132 -7.94 13.13 -8.69
CA ALA A 132 -7.14 14.26 -8.22
C ALA A 132 -7.32 14.49 -6.71
N ARG A 133 -8.56 14.49 -6.22
CA ARG A 133 -8.84 14.62 -4.77
C ARG A 133 -8.21 13.50 -3.96
N SER A 134 -8.37 12.26 -4.42
CA SER A 134 -7.82 11.08 -3.73
C SER A 134 -6.29 11.10 -3.73
N ARG A 135 -5.67 11.54 -4.83
CA ARG A 135 -4.21 11.72 -4.90
C ARG A 135 -3.74 12.75 -3.88
N GLU A 136 -4.35 13.94 -3.85
CA GLU A 136 -3.98 15.01 -2.91
C GLU A 136 -4.07 14.53 -1.45
N MET A 137 -5.16 13.84 -1.10
CA MET A 137 -5.32 13.29 0.24
C MET A 137 -4.28 12.21 0.55
N LEU A 138 -4.02 11.26 -0.37
CA LEU A 138 -2.99 10.23 -0.18
C LEU A 138 -1.60 10.83 0.07
N HIS A 139 -1.22 11.87 -0.67
CA HIS A 139 0.05 12.56 -0.45
C HIS A 139 0.16 13.18 0.94
N GLY A 140 -0.93 13.76 1.46
CA GLY A 140 -0.96 14.26 2.83
C GLY A 140 -0.78 13.13 3.85
N GLU A 141 -1.43 11.99 3.63
CA GLU A 141 -1.33 10.83 4.53
C GLU A 141 0.03 10.13 4.48
N PHE A 142 0.74 10.20 3.35
CA PHE A 142 2.11 9.65 3.22
C PHE A 142 3.15 10.38 4.07
N GLU A 143 2.89 11.62 4.48
CA GLU A 143 3.80 12.33 5.39
C GLU A 143 3.87 11.64 6.77
N GLY A 144 2.79 11.00 7.23
CA GLY A 144 2.78 10.28 8.51
C GLY A 144 3.82 9.14 8.58
N PRO A 145 3.85 8.21 7.61
CA PRO A 145 4.92 7.22 7.49
C PRO A 145 6.32 7.81 7.30
N ARG A 146 6.46 8.91 6.54
CA ARG A 146 7.75 9.55 6.34
C ARG A 146 8.31 10.15 7.63
N GLU A 147 7.49 10.88 8.37
CA GLU A 147 7.83 11.43 9.70
C GLU A 147 8.22 10.32 10.67
N HIS A 148 7.51 9.18 10.63
CA HIS A 148 7.87 8.04 11.46
C HIS A 148 9.23 7.45 11.08
N ALA A 149 9.55 7.32 9.79
CA ALA A 149 10.86 6.85 9.35
C ALA A 149 11.99 7.79 9.84
N SER A 150 11.79 9.10 9.85
CA SER A 150 12.77 10.05 10.38
C SER A 150 13.10 9.85 11.87
N THR A 151 12.23 9.20 12.65
CA THR A 151 12.56 8.86 14.05
C THR A 151 13.71 7.85 14.16
N PHE A 152 14.02 7.13 13.08
CA PHE A 152 15.12 6.17 13.00
C PHE A 152 16.44 6.81 12.56
N ASP A 153 16.47 8.11 12.25
CA ASP A 153 17.70 8.84 11.87
C ASP A 153 18.75 8.83 13.00
N GLN A 154 18.32 8.66 14.25
CA GLN A 154 19.21 8.45 15.40
C GLN A 154 20.07 7.17 15.27
N TYR A 155 19.62 6.19 14.47
CA TYR A 155 20.36 4.97 14.13
C TYR A 155 21.02 5.04 12.75
N SER A 156 21.15 6.24 12.15
CA SER A 156 21.76 6.48 10.84
C SER A 156 23.11 5.79 10.66
N VAL A 157 23.95 5.73 11.71
CA VAL A 157 25.25 5.05 11.69
C VAL A 157 25.13 3.55 11.43
N LEU A 158 24.06 2.90 11.91
CA LEU A 158 23.76 1.48 11.63
C LEU A 158 23.06 1.31 10.27
N ILE A 159 22.23 2.29 9.87
CA ILE A 159 21.51 2.30 8.58
C ILE A 159 22.50 2.42 7.42
N THR A 160 23.46 3.35 7.51
CA THR A 160 24.45 3.64 6.47
C THR A 160 25.68 2.72 6.47
N LYS A 161 25.69 1.71 7.35
CA LYS A 161 26.86 0.83 7.62
C LYS A 161 28.12 1.58 8.06
N GLN A 162 28.02 2.85 8.43
CA GLN A 162 29.15 3.60 8.98
C GLN A 162 29.70 2.90 10.25
N ALA A 163 28.83 2.27 11.04
CA ALA A 163 29.25 1.46 12.18
C ALA A 163 30.22 0.33 11.81
N ASP A 164 30.03 -0.31 10.65
CA ASP A 164 30.91 -1.39 10.19
C ASP A 164 32.30 -0.84 9.84
N ALA A 165 32.35 0.35 9.22
CA ALA A 165 33.59 1.06 8.91
C ALA A 165 34.31 1.57 10.16
N ASP A 166 33.57 2.09 11.14
CA ASP A 166 34.11 2.54 12.43
C ASP A 166 34.75 1.35 13.19
N VAL A 167 34.08 0.19 13.17
CA VAL A 167 34.62 -1.05 13.78
C VAL A 167 35.85 -1.54 13.01
N GLU A 168 35.84 -1.54 11.67
CA GLU A 168 37.06 -1.86 10.90
C GLU A 168 38.22 -0.92 11.24
N GLN A 169 37.97 0.39 11.34
CA GLN A 169 39.00 1.37 11.67
C GLN A 169 39.56 1.16 13.08
N PHE A 170 38.70 0.84 14.05
CA PHE A 170 39.08 0.49 15.41
C PHE A 170 39.95 -0.78 15.43
N LEU A 171 39.54 -1.84 14.74
CA LEU A 171 40.27 -3.10 14.68
C LEU A 171 41.66 -2.99 14.01
N ASN A 172 41.89 -1.98 13.18
CA ASN A 172 43.18 -1.71 12.54
C ASN A 172 44.17 -0.97 13.44
N GLN A 173 43.73 -0.46 14.59
CA GLN A 173 44.57 0.26 15.55
C GLN A 173 44.85 -0.62 16.77
N GLU A 174 45.97 -0.35 17.46
CA GLU A 174 46.25 -0.98 18.75
C GLU A 174 45.40 -0.32 19.83
N HIS A 175 44.63 -1.13 20.55
CA HIS A 175 43.73 -0.69 21.61
C HIS A 175 43.91 -1.55 22.86
N SER A 176 43.63 -0.97 24.03
CA SER A 176 43.69 -1.72 25.27
C SER A 176 42.47 -2.64 25.41
N PHE A 177 42.60 -3.71 26.20
CA PHE A 177 41.46 -4.59 26.51
C PHE A 177 40.25 -3.82 27.07
N ASN A 178 40.48 -2.76 27.85
CA ASN A 178 39.40 -1.95 28.40
C ASN A 178 38.65 -1.17 27.31
N ASP A 179 39.34 -0.71 26.26
CA ASP A 179 38.72 0.00 25.14
C ASP A 179 37.78 -0.93 24.36
N TYR A 180 38.22 -2.17 24.12
CA TYR A 180 37.37 -3.20 23.53
C TYR A 180 36.12 -3.49 24.37
N VAL A 181 36.26 -3.61 25.70
CA VAL A 181 35.12 -3.82 26.60
C VAL A 181 34.12 -2.67 26.53
N GLN A 182 34.59 -1.42 26.40
CA GLN A 182 33.72 -0.25 26.27
C GLN A 182 32.94 -0.25 24.94
N GLU A 183 33.60 -0.52 23.82
CA GLU A 183 32.92 -0.58 22.51
C GLU A 183 31.92 -1.75 22.46
N VAL A 184 32.27 -2.94 22.97
CA VAL A 184 31.32 -4.06 23.08
C VAL A 184 30.10 -3.68 23.92
N ARG A 185 30.28 -3.01 25.06
CA ARG A 185 29.16 -2.56 25.91
C ARG A 185 28.27 -1.55 25.19
N LYS A 186 28.85 -0.64 24.41
CA LYS A 186 28.12 0.34 23.60
C LYS A 186 27.22 -0.33 22.56
N TYR A 187 27.75 -1.29 21.79
CA TYR A 187 26.92 -2.04 20.82
C TYR A 187 25.88 -2.91 21.50
N LYS A 188 26.22 -3.57 22.62
CA LYS A 188 25.25 -4.33 23.41
C LYS A 188 24.09 -3.46 23.89
N GLY A 189 24.37 -2.27 24.43
CA GLY A 189 23.34 -1.32 24.84
C GLY A 189 22.44 -0.89 23.67
N LYS A 190 23.02 -0.62 22.49
CA LYS A 190 22.25 -0.32 21.27
C LYS A 190 21.33 -1.48 20.85
N ILE A 191 21.79 -2.72 20.93
CA ILE A 191 20.97 -3.90 20.60
C ILE A 191 19.77 -4.00 21.55
N GLU A 192 20.00 -3.83 22.85
CA GLU A 192 18.93 -3.86 23.87
C GLU A 192 17.92 -2.73 23.64
N GLU A 193 18.40 -1.51 23.39
CA GLU A 193 17.56 -0.36 23.09
C GLU A 193 16.69 -0.58 21.85
N ILE A 194 17.30 -0.99 20.73
CA ILE A 194 16.60 -1.23 19.46
C ILE A 194 15.56 -2.35 19.61
N THR A 195 15.89 -3.40 20.35
CA THR A 195 15.04 -4.60 20.45
C THR A 195 13.84 -4.38 21.38
N TYR A 196 14.01 -3.64 22.46
CA TYR A 196 13.02 -3.55 23.54
C TYR A 196 12.30 -2.21 23.63
N ASN A 197 12.93 -1.10 23.23
CA ASN A 197 12.34 0.23 23.42
C ASN A 197 11.60 0.74 22.18
N LEU A 198 11.83 0.14 21.01
CA LEU A 198 11.19 0.58 19.77
C LEU A 198 9.81 -0.05 19.59
N GLU A 199 8.84 0.80 19.22
CA GLU A 199 7.49 0.35 18.87
C GLU A 199 7.52 -0.45 17.56
N LYS A 200 6.99 -1.69 17.62
CA LYS A 200 6.99 -2.61 16.47
C LYS A 200 5.90 -2.31 15.45
N VAL A 201 4.79 -1.75 15.91
CA VAL A 201 3.63 -1.42 15.09
C VAL A 201 3.11 -0.08 15.53
N VAL A 202 2.98 0.85 14.58
CA VAL A 202 2.59 2.24 14.85
C VAL A 202 1.54 2.66 13.84
N ARG A 203 0.42 3.20 14.32
CA ARG A 203 -0.59 3.79 13.44
C ARG A 203 -0.29 5.27 13.21
N ARG A 204 -0.23 5.68 11.95
CA ARG A 204 -0.11 7.06 11.49
C ARG A 204 -1.10 7.30 10.36
N GLY A 205 -2.10 8.12 10.63
CA GLY A 205 -3.14 8.39 9.65
C GLY A 205 -3.90 7.13 9.26
N MET A 206 -4.00 6.93 7.95
CA MET A 206 -4.56 5.72 7.34
C MET A 206 -3.66 4.48 7.39
N PHE A 207 -2.39 4.62 7.77
CA PHE A 207 -1.40 3.54 7.71
C PHE A 207 -1.10 2.93 9.08
N GLU A 208 -0.99 1.61 9.10
CA GLU A 208 -0.40 0.85 10.19
C GLU A 208 1.01 0.40 9.74
N ILE A 209 2.02 1.02 10.33
CA ILE A 209 3.42 0.84 9.94
C ILE A 209 4.02 -0.26 10.80
N HIS A 210 4.52 -1.31 10.16
CA HIS A 210 5.14 -2.46 10.80
C HIS A 210 6.66 -2.32 10.71
N CYS A 211 7.31 -2.10 11.85
CA CYS A 211 8.74 -1.84 11.96
C CYS A 211 9.55 -3.10 12.30
N ASN A 212 8.90 -4.27 12.40
CA ASN A 212 9.52 -5.52 12.84
C ASN A 212 10.79 -5.89 12.05
N ASP A 213 10.73 -5.77 10.72
CA ASP A 213 11.84 -6.16 9.85
C ASP A 213 12.98 -5.14 9.88
N LEU A 214 12.68 -3.84 9.96
CA LEU A 214 13.68 -2.80 10.21
C LEU A 214 14.39 -3.01 11.55
N ILE A 215 13.63 -3.16 12.64
CA ILE A 215 14.16 -3.37 13.99
C ILE A 215 15.08 -4.59 14.02
N ARG A 216 14.63 -5.71 13.44
CA ARG A 216 15.43 -6.94 13.34
C ARG A 216 16.72 -6.71 12.55
N SER A 217 16.65 -5.98 11.44
CA SER A 217 17.81 -5.69 10.58
C SER A 217 18.82 -4.79 11.29
N LEU A 218 18.37 -3.76 12.00
CA LEU A 218 19.23 -2.87 12.79
C LEU A 218 19.90 -3.61 13.95
N ALA A 219 19.13 -4.41 14.70
CA ALA A 219 19.68 -5.23 15.78
C ALA A 219 20.76 -6.20 15.26
N LYS A 220 20.50 -6.87 14.13
CA LYS A 220 21.45 -7.79 13.50
C LYS A 220 22.75 -7.09 13.05
N ARG A 221 22.68 -5.85 12.56
CA ARG A 221 23.89 -5.07 12.22
C ARG A 221 24.70 -4.70 13.44
N ALA A 222 24.05 -4.23 14.51
CA ALA A 222 24.72 -3.92 15.75
C ALA A 222 25.35 -5.19 16.38
N GLU A 223 24.67 -6.33 16.29
CA GLU A 223 25.19 -7.63 16.71
C GLU A 223 26.41 -8.07 15.89
N ALA A 224 26.39 -7.89 14.57
CA ALA A 224 27.54 -8.18 13.71
C ALA A 224 28.77 -7.32 14.08
N CYS A 225 28.58 -6.02 14.31
CA CYS A 225 29.62 -5.12 14.82
C CYS A 225 30.20 -5.62 16.16
N MET A 226 29.34 -5.98 17.11
CA MET A 226 29.74 -6.49 18.42
C MET A 226 30.53 -7.80 18.31
N ASN A 227 30.06 -8.75 17.48
CA ASN A 227 30.70 -10.05 17.31
C ASN A 227 32.12 -9.92 16.72
N ARG A 228 32.32 -9.00 15.76
CA ARG A 228 33.64 -8.73 15.19
C ARG A 228 34.64 -8.22 16.24
N LEU A 229 34.19 -7.35 17.14
CA LEU A 229 35.01 -6.89 18.28
C LEU A 229 35.35 -8.04 19.24
N LEU A 230 34.36 -8.87 19.58
CA LEU A 230 34.55 -10.02 20.48
C LEU A 230 35.51 -11.07 19.89
N GLU A 231 35.40 -11.37 18.59
CA GLU A 231 36.29 -12.31 17.90
C GLU A 231 37.75 -11.85 17.97
N ARG A 232 38.00 -10.55 17.80
CA ARG A 232 39.34 -9.97 17.94
C ARG A 232 39.86 -10.09 19.37
N MET A 233 39.06 -9.73 20.37
CA MET A 233 39.43 -9.86 21.78
C MET A 233 39.82 -11.30 22.16
N VAL A 234 39.07 -12.29 21.68
CA VAL A 234 39.35 -13.71 21.95
C VAL A 234 40.67 -14.13 21.30
N LYS A 235 40.96 -13.63 20.08
CA LYS A 235 42.20 -13.92 19.39
C LYS A 235 43.41 -13.32 20.12
N ASP A 236 43.35 -12.04 20.48
CA ASP A 236 44.45 -11.36 21.18
C ASP A 236 44.72 -12.01 22.55
N HIS A 237 43.68 -12.45 23.27
CA HIS A 237 43.86 -13.16 24.55
C HIS A 237 44.54 -14.53 24.38
N ARG A 238 44.23 -15.26 23.30
CA ARG A 238 44.89 -16.55 23.01
C ARG A 238 46.37 -16.37 22.65
N GLU A 239 46.69 -15.38 21.84
CA GLU A 239 48.07 -15.09 21.42
C GLU A 239 48.93 -14.61 22.61
N SER A 240 48.37 -13.79 23.51
CA SER A 240 49.06 -13.35 24.73
C SER A 240 49.22 -14.42 25.84
N GLY A 241 48.49 -15.52 25.75
CA GLY A 241 48.59 -16.64 26.71
C GLY A 241 49.52 -17.77 26.24
N GLU A 242 50.03 -17.68 25.02
CA GLU A 242 51.01 -18.60 24.43
C GLU A 242 52.47 -18.10 24.53
N GLU A 243 52.70 -16.90 25.07
CA GLU A 243 54.01 -16.36 25.50
C GLU A 243 54.25 -16.54 27.02
#